data_AF-A0A0A1Q332-F1
#
_entry.id   AF-A0A0A1Q332-F1
#
_cell.length_a   1.000
_cell.length_b   1.000
_cell.length_c   1.000
_cell.angle_alpha   90.00
_cell.angle_beta   90.00
_cell.angle_gamma   90.00
#
_symmetry.space_group_name_H-M   'P 1'
#
loop_
_entity.id
_entity.type
_entity.pdbx_description
1 polymer ?
#
loop_
_entity_poly.entity_id
_entity_poly.type
_entity_poly.pdbx_seq_one_letter_code
_entity_poly.pdbx_strand_id
1 'polypeptide(L)' 'MKEVAKFLAGFAGNQLLTHGVLAISGTRFSVFGIDYTPKLNTTAAIVWGVLMLLLIYYAWVRR' A
#
# COMPACT_ATOMS: atom_id res chain seq x y z
N MET A 1 -2.89 21.07 1.61
CA MET A 1 -2.60 19.86 0.83
C MET A 1 -1.49 18.98 1.42
N LYS A 2 -0.39 19.53 1.96
CA LYS A 2 0.70 18.70 2.53
C LYS A 2 0.24 17.77 3.66
N GLU A 3 -0.55 18.24 4.62
CA GLU A 3 -1.07 17.39 5.72
C GLU A 3 -1.94 16.23 5.22
N VAL A 4 -2.77 16.46 4.20
CA VAL A 4 -3.53 15.37 3.56
C VAL A 4 -2.59 14.35 2.93
N ALA A 5 -1.54 14.79 2.26
CA ALA A 5 -0.54 13.88 1.69
C ALA A 5 0.25 13.11 2.77
N LYS A 6 0.50 13.69 3.95
CA LYS A 6 1.10 12.97 5.08
C LYS A 6 0.18 11.86 5.60
N PHE A 7 -1.12 12.18 5.77
CA PHE A 7 -2.12 11.19 6.16
C PHE A 7 -2.21 10.05 5.14
N LEU A 8 -2.31 10.39 3.86
CA LEU A 8 -2.37 9.41 2.78
C LEU A 8 -1.08 8.60 2.65
N ALA A 9 0.09 9.16 2.97
CA ALA A 9 1.33 8.40 3.03
C ALA A 9 1.26 7.33 4.14
N GLY A 10 0.72 7.66 5.32
CA GLY A 10 0.47 6.69 6.38
C GLY A 10 -0.51 5.59 5.96
N PHE A 11 -1.61 5.97 5.30
CA PHE A 11 -2.57 5.01 4.74
C PHE A 11 -1.92 4.07 3.71
N ALA A 12 -1.16 4.62 2.76
CA ALA A 12 -0.44 3.84 1.75
C ALA A 12 0.59 2.90 2.40
N GLY A 13 1.28 3.36 3.46
CA GLY A 13 2.18 2.52 4.26
C GLY A 13 1.46 1.34 4.93
N ASN A 14 0.28 1.58 5.51
CA ASN A 14 -0.54 0.50 6.06
C ASN A 14 -0.92 -0.53 4.98
N GLN A 15 -1.36 -0.08 3.81
CA GLN A 15 -1.71 -0.98 2.71
C GLN A 15 -0.50 -1.77 2.19
N LEU A 16 0.67 -1.12 2.05
CA LEU A 16 1.93 -1.78 1.71
C LEU A 16 2.23 -2.93 2.70
N LEU A 17 2.16 -2.65 4.00
CA LEU A 17 2.48 -3.64 5.03
C LEU A 17 1.45 -4.77 5.07
N THR A 18 0.16 -4.46 5.04
CA THR A 18 -0.92 -5.45 5.05
C THR A 18 -0.79 -6.40 3.86
N HIS A 19 -0.70 -5.87 2.64
CA HIS A 19 -0.56 -6.70 1.45
C HIS A 19 0.81 -7.40 1.38
N GLY A 20 1.86 -6.77 1.89
CA GLY A 20 3.19 -7.39 1.99
C GLY A 20 3.16 -8.63 2.88
N VAL A 21 2.55 -8.54 4.07
CA VAL A 21 2.37 -9.68 4.97
C VAL A 21 1.55 -10.77 4.29
N LEU A 22 0.41 -10.44 3.67
CA LEU A 22 -0.45 -11.41 2.99
C LEU A 22 0.26 -12.10 1.81
N ALA A 23 1.13 -11.38 1.09
CA ALA A 23 1.93 -11.94 0.02
C ALA A 23 2.98 -12.93 0.56
N ILE A 24 3.73 -12.53 1.60
CA ILE A 24 4.80 -13.35 2.20
C ILE A 24 4.24 -14.60 2.88
N SER A 25 3.11 -14.48 3.57
CA SER A 25 2.47 -15.62 4.26
C SER A 25 1.82 -16.61 3.30
N GLY A 26 1.63 -16.24 2.02
CA GLY A 26 0.88 -17.03 1.06
C GLY A 26 -0.62 -17.13 1.36
N THR A 27 -1.15 -16.25 2.23
CA THR A 27 -2.56 -16.27 2.64
C THR A 27 -3.46 -16.06 1.43
N ARG A 28 -4.46 -16.94 1.30
CA ARG A 28 -5.49 -16.89 0.25
C ARG A 28 -6.86 -16.79 0.90
N PHE A 29 -7.65 -15.83 0.47
CA PHE A 29 -9.00 -15.60 0.97
C PHE A 29 -9.80 -14.80 -0.05
N SER A 30 -11.12 -14.80 0.09
CA SER A 30 -12.02 -14.08 -0.81
C SER A 30 -12.87 -13.09 -0.03
N VAL A 31 -12.97 -11.86 -0.52
CA VAL A 31 -13.79 -10.79 0.08
C VAL A 31 -14.57 -10.10 -1.03
N PHE A 32 -15.88 -9.99 -0.87
CA PHE A 32 -16.78 -9.41 -1.88
C PHE A 32 -16.58 -9.98 -3.31
N GLY A 33 -16.28 -11.28 -3.42
CA GLY A 33 -16.05 -11.96 -4.70
C GLY A 33 -14.67 -11.71 -5.34
N ILE A 34 -13.75 -11.06 -4.63
CA ILE A 34 -12.36 -10.87 -5.07
C ILE A 34 -11.46 -11.88 -4.36
N ASP A 35 -10.71 -12.65 -5.15
CA ASP A 35 -9.73 -13.60 -4.63
C ASP A 35 -8.38 -12.92 -4.37
N TYR A 36 -8.04 -12.81 -3.10
CA TYR A 36 -6.77 -12.29 -2.64
C TYR A 36 -5.71 -13.38 -2.75
N THR A 37 -5.09 -13.45 -3.92
CA THR A 37 -3.96 -14.35 -4.18
C THR A 37 -2.63 -13.73 -3.77
N PRO A 38 -1.57 -14.52 -3.53
CA PRO A 38 -0.24 -13.98 -3.26
C PRO A 38 0.22 -13.03 -4.36
N LYS A 39 -0.05 -13.37 -5.63
CA LYS A 39 0.28 -12.50 -6.78
C LYS A 39 -0.43 -11.15 -6.69
N LEU A 40 -1.74 -11.13 -6.42
CA LEU A 40 -2.50 -9.89 -6.27
C LEU A 40 -1.97 -9.05 -5.10
N ASN A 41 -1.72 -9.69 -3.96
CA ASN A 41 -1.16 -9.03 -2.77
C ASN A 41 0.24 -8.46 -3.04
N THR A 42 1.11 -9.18 -3.75
CA THR A 42 2.43 -8.67 -4.16
C THR A 42 2.28 -7.42 -5.05
N THR A 43 1.41 -7.48 -6.05
CA THR A 43 1.16 -6.32 -6.93
C THR A 43 0.61 -5.13 -6.13
N ALA A 44 -0.36 -5.36 -5.24
CA ALA A 44 -0.92 -4.32 -4.39
C ALA A 44 0.15 -3.69 -3.48
N ALA A 45 0.98 -4.52 -2.82
CA ALA A 45 2.07 -4.04 -1.98
C ALA A 45 3.03 -3.12 -2.76
N ILE A 46 3.45 -3.51 -3.96
CA ILE A 46 4.34 -2.70 -4.81
C ILE A 46 3.68 -1.35 -5.15
N VAL A 47 2.43 -1.36 -5.62
CA VAL A 47 1.71 -0.14 -6.00
C VAL A 47 1.57 0.82 -4.81
N TRP A 48 1.15 0.30 -3.65
CA TRP A 48 1.02 1.11 -2.43
C TRP A 48 2.36 1.63 -1.93
N GLY A 49 3.44 0.84 -2.06
CA GLY A 49 4.80 1.29 -1.74
C GLY A 49 5.27 2.44 -2.62
N VAL A 50 5.03 2.37 -3.93
CA VAL A 50 5.35 3.48 -4.85
C VAL A 50 4.55 4.73 -4.51
N LEU A 51 3.23 4.60 -4.27
CA LEU A 51 2.37 5.73 -3.88
C LEU A 51 2.83 6.36 -2.56
N MET A 52 3.18 5.53 -1.57
CA MET A 52 3.71 6.00 -0.29
C MET A 52 4.96 6.86 -0.51
N LEU A 53 5.94 6.39 -1.30
CA LEU A 53 7.17 7.12 -1.57
C LEU A 53 6.90 8.45 -2.30
N LEU A 54 5.99 8.47 -3.27
CA LEU A 54 5.59 9.69 -3.98
C LEU A 54 4.91 10.70 -3.05
N LEU A 55 4.04 10.23 -2.16
CA LEU A 55 3.36 11.07 -1.17
C LEU A 55 4.34 11.63 -0.13
N ILE A 56 5.29 10.81 0.35
CA ILE A 56 6.35 11.25 1.24
C ILE A 56 7.20 12.34 0.56
N TYR A 57 7.59 12.12 -0.69
CA TYR A 57 8.33 13.11 -1.46
C TYR A 57 7.55 14.42 -1.58
N TYR A 58 6.27 14.38 -1.95
CA TYR A 58 5.44 15.57 -2.08
C TYR A 58 5.23 16.31 -0.74
N ALA A 59 4.98 15.58 0.34
CA ALA A 59 4.58 16.17 1.61
C ALA A 59 5.75 16.74 2.43
N TRP A 60 6.96 16.17 2.29
CA TRP A 60 8.12 16.59 3.08
C TRP A 60 9.29 17.12 2.24
N VAL A 61 9.55 16.57 1.05
CA VAL A 61 10.76 16.91 0.27
C VAL A 61 10.49 18.05 -0.70
N ARG A 62 9.34 18.04 -1.38
CA ARG A 62 8.94 19.09 -2.31
C ARG A 62 8.56 20.35 -1.52
N ARG A 63 9.31 21.43 -1.73
CA ARG A 63 9.04 22.75 -1.13
C ARG A 63 7.75 23.35 -1.68
#